data_AF-A0A3M4PXB7-F1
#
_entry.id   AF-A0A3M4PXB7-F1
#
_cell.length_a   1.000
_cell.length_b   1.000
_cell.length_c   1.000
_cell.angle_alpha   90.00
_cell.angle_beta   90.00
_cell.angle_gamma   90.00
#
_symmetry.space_group_name_H-M   'P 1'
#
loop_
_entity.id
_entity.type
_entity.pdbx_description
1 polymer ?
#
loop_
_entity_poly.entity_id
_entity_poly.type
_entity_poly.pdbx_seq_one_letter_code
_entity_poly.pdbx_strand_id
1 'polypeptide(L)'
;MTRQETAMNRDSRYLESILHHDIPLTREMGLKVLDWQHSQLQLHLPLQANINHKSTMFGGSLYCGAVLAGWGWLHLKLREEG
;
A
#
# COMPACT_ATOMS: atom_id res chain seq x y z
N MET A 1 6.47 17.49 19.85
CA MET A 1 6.19 16.06 20.04
C MET A 1 6.64 15.34 18.79
N THR A 2 7.86 14.82 18.84
CA THR A 2 8.56 14.19 17.72
C THR A 2 7.90 12.83 17.47
N ARG A 3 7.25 12.68 16.30
CA ARG A 3 6.81 11.37 15.79
C ARG A 3 8.03 10.46 15.82
N GLN A 4 8.01 9.46 16.70
CA GLN A 4 8.92 8.33 16.58
C GLN A 4 8.71 7.75 15.19
N GLU A 5 9.78 7.68 14.39
CA GLU A 5 9.83 6.82 13.22
C GLU A 5 9.63 5.39 13.71
N THR A 6 8.40 4.91 13.68
CA THR A 6 8.09 3.51 13.93
C THR A 6 8.84 2.72 12.87
N ALA A 7 9.87 1.97 13.29
CA ALA A 7 10.52 1.01 12.41
C ALA A 7 9.42 0.17 11.76
N MET A 8 9.34 0.17 10.42
CA MET A 8 8.25 -0.48 9.69
C MET A 8 8.03 -1.91 10.22
N ASN A 9 6.76 -2.28 10.42
CA ASN A 9 6.40 -3.64 10.82
C ASN A 9 6.94 -4.65 9.78
N ARG A 10 7.37 -5.83 10.22
CA ARG A 10 7.81 -6.92 9.32
C ARG A 10 6.73 -7.25 8.30
N ASP A 11 5.47 -7.24 8.72
CA ASP A 11 4.33 -7.52 7.84
C ASP A 11 4.10 -6.44 6.78
N SER A 12 4.32 -5.17 7.14
CA SER A 12 4.27 -4.06 6.17
C SER A 12 5.34 -4.22 5.08
N ARG A 13 6.59 -4.52 5.48
CA ARG A 13 7.68 -4.78 4.51
C ARG A 13 7.41 -6.00 3.65
N TYR A 14 6.88 -7.06 4.26
CA TYR A 14 6.51 -8.28 3.55
C TYR A 14 5.42 -8.02 2.51
N LEU A 15 4.34 -7.32 2.87
CA LEU A 15 3.27 -6.98 1.95
C LEU A 15 3.78 -6.10 0.81
N GLU A 16 4.56 -5.05 1.11
CA GLU A 16 5.14 -4.19 0.07
C GLU A 16 6.00 -4.99 -0.91
N SER A 17 6.86 -5.87 -0.39
CA SER A 17 7.70 -6.74 -1.22
C SER A 17 6.89 -7.64 -2.15
N ILE A 18 5.80 -8.25 -1.66
CA ILE A 18 4.94 -9.09 -2.48
C ILE A 18 4.21 -8.28 -3.54
N LEU A 19 3.60 -7.17 -3.16
CA LEU A 19 2.88 -6.30 -4.09
C LEU A 19 3.80 -5.86 -5.23
N HIS A 20 5.03 -5.47 -4.90
CA HIS A 20 6.03 -5.11 -5.89
C HIS A 20 6.48 -6.30 -6.73
N HIS A 21 6.75 -7.46 -6.13
CA HIS A 21 7.23 -8.63 -6.86
C HIS A 21 6.19 -9.17 -7.84
N ASP A 22 4.97 -9.42 -7.35
CA ASP A 22 3.92 -10.11 -8.09
C ASP A 22 3.13 -9.15 -8.99
N ILE A 23 3.08 -7.86 -8.66
CA ILE A 23 2.37 -6.82 -9.41
C ILE A 23 3.32 -5.67 -9.71
N PRO A 24 4.22 -5.78 -10.73
CA PRO A 24 5.26 -4.79 -11.00
C PRO A 24 4.75 -3.35 -11.18
N LEU A 25 3.52 -3.17 -11.67
CA LEU A 25 2.87 -1.86 -11.78
C LEU A 25 2.88 -1.08 -10.45
N THR A 26 2.80 -1.76 -9.30
CA THR A 26 2.80 -1.11 -7.99
C THR A 26 4.10 -0.36 -7.69
N ARG A 27 5.24 -0.78 -8.29
CA ARG A 27 6.50 -0.02 -8.21
C ARG A 27 6.41 1.29 -8.97
N GLU A 28 5.91 1.23 -10.21
CA GLU A 28 5.74 2.42 -11.07
C GLU A 28 4.72 3.40 -10.48
N MET A 29 3.67 2.89 -9.83
CA MET A 29 2.71 3.70 -9.09
C MET A 29 3.29 4.34 -7.82
N GLY A 30 4.52 3.99 -7.42
CA GLY A 30 5.17 4.45 -6.19
C GLY A 30 4.42 4.01 -4.93
N LEU A 31 3.68 2.90 -4.99
CA LEU A 31 2.90 2.39 -3.87
C LEU A 31 3.82 2.05 -2.70
N LYS A 32 3.44 2.47 -1.50
CA LYS A 32 4.12 2.07 -0.25
C LYS A 32 3.12 1.53 0.75
N VAL A 33 3.55 0.55 1.55
CA VAL A 33 2.82 0.10 2.74
C VAL A 33 3.34 0.90 3.93
N LEU A 34 2.57 1.88 4.38
CA LEU A 34 2.97 2.74 5.49
C LEU A 34 2.93 1.99 6.82
N ASP A 35 1.86 1.25 7.06
CA ASP A 35 1.63 0.63 8.36
C ASP A 35 0.63 -0.53 8.31
N TRP A 36 0.81 -1.47 9.23
CA TRP A 36 -0.13 -2.54 9.56
C TRP A 36 -0.15 -2.71 11.08
N GLN A 37 -1.23 -2.24 11.70
CA GLN A 37 -1.44 -2.34 13.14
C GLN A 37 -2.93 -2.28 13.48
N HIS A 38 -3.34 -2.92 14.57
CA HIS A 38 -4.72 -2.86 15.07
C HIS A 38 -5.79 -3.16 13.99
N SER A 39 -5.49 -4.12 13.09
CA SER A 39 -6.37 -4.46 11.97
C SER A 39 -6.58 -3.32 10.95
N GLN A 40 -5.66 -2.36 10.88
CA GLN A 40 -5.69 -1.27 9.92
C GLN A 40 -4.47 -1.34 9.00
N LEU A 41 -4.73 -1.40 7.70
CA LEU A 41 -3.72 -1.29 6.65
C LEU A 41 -3.72 0.12 6.07
N GLN A 42 -2.54 0.75 6.03
CA GLN A 42 -2.35 2.07 5.43
C GLN A 42 -1.45 1.96 4.20
N LEU A 43 -1.99 2.35 3.04
CA LEU A 43 -1.25 2.44 1.79
C LEU A 43 -1.04 3.90 1.39
N HIS A 44 0.10 4.18 0.77
CA HIS A 44 0.42 5.47 0.19
C HIS A 44 0.65 5.35 -1.31
N LEU A 45 -0.01 6.21 -2.09
CA LEU A 45 0.21 6.37 -3.52
C LEU A 45 0.52 7.86 -3.80
N PRO A 46 1.71 8.20 -4.31
CA PRO A 46 2.05 9.58 -4.63
C PRO A 46 1.27 10.08 -5.84
N LEU A 47 0.75 11.31 -5.77
CA LEU A 47 -0.01 11.91 -6.88
C LEU A 47 0.82 11.97 -8.17
N GLN A 48 2.10 12.32 -8.09
CA GLN A 48 2.95 12.54 -9.27
C GLN A 48 3.03 11.31 -10.19
N ALA A 49 3.11 10.10 -9.62
CA ALA A 49 3.15 8.85 -10.38
C ALA A 49 1.76 8.41 -10.88
N ASN A 50 0.70 8.99 -10.34
CA ASN A 50 -0.68 8.57 -10.55
C ASN A 50 -1.56 9.72 -11.07
N ILE A 51 -0.96 10.76 -11.66
CA ILE A 51 -1.68 11.97 -12.09
C ILE A 51 -2.38 11.73 -13.44
N ASN A 52 -3.55 12.33 -13.62
CA ASN A 52 -4.26 12.37 -14.90
C ASN A 52 -4.15 13.77 -15.56
N HIS A 53 -4.74 13.92 -16.74
CA HIS A 53 -4.77 15.17 -17.50
C HIS A 53 -5.55 16.32 -16.82
N LYS A 54 -6.24 16.06 -15.70
CA LYS A 54 -6.95 17.07 -14.87
C LYS A 54 -6.17 17.43 -13.61
N SER A 55 -4.91 16.99 -13.50
CA SER A 55 -4.08 17.19 -12.31
C SER A 55 -4.66 16.58 -11.03
N THR A 56 -5.47 15.53 -11.16
CA THR A 56 -5.97 14.72 -10.05
C THR A 56 -5.49 13.28 -10.20
N MET A 57 -5.84 12.40 -9.26
CA MET A 57 -5.43 10.99 -9.36
C MET A 57 -6.20 10.28 -10.48
N PHE A 58 -5.49 9.51 -11.30
CA PHE A 58 -6.05 8.68 -12.34
C PHE A 58 -7.02 7.65 -11.75
N GLY A 59 -8.19 7.49 -12.38
CA GLY A 59 -9.24 6.59 -11.88
C GLY A 59 -8.78 5.14 -11.78
N GLY A 60 -7.98 4.67 -12.74
CA GLY A 60 -7.37 3.33 -12.68
C GLY A 60 -6.40 3.19 -11.50
N SER A 61 -5.62 4.23 -11.19
CA SER A 61 -4.72 4.21 -10.02
C SER A 61 -5.49 4.18 -8.70
N LEU A 62 -6.59 4.94 -8.58
CA LEU A 62 -7.48 4.90 -7.42
C LEU A 62 -8.10 3.51 -7.23
N TYR A 63 -8.62 2.94 -8.31
CA TYR A 63 -9.18 1.59 -8.32
C TYR A 63 -8.14 0.55 -7.89
N CYS A 64 -6.95 0.57 -8.49
CA CYS A 64 -5.85 -0.31 -8.11
C CYS A 64 -5.49 -0.15 -6.63
N GLY A 65 -5.35 1.08 -6.13
CA GLY A 65 -5.07 1.33 -4.71
C GLY A 65 -6.14 0.73 -3.78
N ALA A 66 -7.42 0.91 -4.10
CA ALA A 66 -8.53 0.36 -3.31
C ALA A 66 -8.56 -1.18 -3.32
N VAL A 67 -8.37 -1.80 -4.49
CA VAL A 67 -8.33 -3.26 -4.62
C VAL A 67 -7.16 -3.84 -3.84
N LEU A 68 -5.98 -3.24 -3.97
CA LEU A 68 -4.78 -3.70 -3.26
C LEU A 68 -4.88 -3.49 -1.75
N ALA A 69 -5.57 -2.44 -1.29
CA ALA A 69 -5.87 -2.27 0.13
C ALA A 69 -6.78 -3.39 0.66
N GLY A 70 -7.85 -3.71 -0.06
CA GLY A 70 -8.77 -4.79 0.33
C GLY A 70 -8.09 -6.16 0.35
N TRP A 71 -7.37 -6.49 -0.72
CA TRP A 71 -6.62 -7.75 -0.81
C TRP A 71 -5.51 -7.83 0.24
N GLY A 72 -4.70 -6.79 0.38
CA GLY A 72 -3.59 -6.75 1.34
C GLY A 72 -4.06 -6.85 2.78
N TRP A 73 -5.19 -6.22 3.11
CA TRP A 73 -5.81 -6.36 4.44
C TRP A 73 -6.21 -7.80 4.72
N LEU A 74 -6.93 -8.44 3.78
CA LEU A 74 -7.40 -9.82 3.94
C LEU A 74 -6.21 -10.80 4.04
N HIS A 75 -5.21 -10.61 3.19
CA HIS A 75 -3.99 -11.41 3.18
C HIS A 75 -3.24 -11.34 4.51
N LEU A 76 -3.02 -10.13 5.04
CA LEU A 76 -2.37 -9.94 6.33
C LEU A 76 -3.20 -10.52 7.48
N LYS A 77 -4.53 -10.38 7.43
CA LYS A 77 -5.41 -10.98 8.45
C LYS A 77 -5.38 -12.49 8.47
N LEU A 78 -5.47 -13.15 7.32
CA LEU A 78 -5.37 -14.60 7.27
C LEU A 78 -4.02 -15.09 7.79
N ARG A 79 -2.93 -14.38 7.43
CA ARG A 79 -1.57 -14.69 7.88
C ARG A 79 -1.36 -14.55 9.40
N GLU A 80 -2.09 -13.64 10.07
CA GLU A 80 -2.07 -13.53 11.54
C GLU A 80 -2.77 -14.72 12.21
N GLU A 81 -3.73 -15.35 11.55
CA GLU A 81 -4.55 -16.45 12.08
C GLU A 81 -3.95 -17.85 11.80
N GLY A 82 -3.10 -18.01 10.76
CA GLY A 82 -2.37 -19.27 10.47
C GLY A 82 -2.28 -19.62 8.99
#